data_AF-A0A8I1LEV1-F1
#
_entry.id   AF-A0A8I1LEV1-F1
#
_cell.length_a   1.000
_cell.length_b   1.000
_cell.length_c   1.000
_cell.angle_alpha   90.00
_cell.angle_beta   90.00
_cell.angle_gamma   90.00
#
_symmetry.space_group_name_H-M   'P 1'
#
loop_
_entity.id
_entity.type
_entity.pdbx_description
1 polymer ?
#
loop_
_entity_poly.entity_id
_entity_poly.type
_entity_poly.pdbx_seq_one_letter_code
_entity_poly.pdbx_strand_id
1 'polypeptide(L)'
;MQTAKLFINGRSQAVRLPKNLRFSGTDVFIGKIGKMVVLIPKDDRGHHSSIALINLPMILWIAEINLARILGKDSSAIHARYKHLYLYNQEKTSQCY
;
A
#
# COMPACT_ATOMS: atom_id res chain seq x y z
N MET A 1 15.08 10.92 -8.74
CA MET A 1 14.65 9.52 -8.95
C MET A 1 15.90 8.65 -8.97
N GLN A 2 15.97 7.60 -8.14
CA GLN A 2 17.12 6.68 -8.13
C GLN A 2 16.79 5.45 -8.99
N THR A 3 17.79 4.92 -9.70
CA THR A 3 17.68 3.69 -10.48
C THR A 3 18.51 2.58 -9.82
N ALA A 4 18.10 1.32 -10.01
CA ALA A 4 18.84 0.16 -9.55
C ALA A 4 19.18 -0.72 -10.74
N LYS A 5 20.36 -1.36 -10.71
CA LYS A 5 20.73 -2.34 -11.74
C LYS A 5 20.03 -3.66 -11.49
N LEU A 6 19.49 -4.23 -12.56
CA LEU A 6 19.03 -5.62 -12.61
C LEU A 6 20.25 -6.53 -12.82
N PHE A 7 20.25 -7.68 -12.18
CA PHE A 7 21.28 -8.70 -12.35
C PHE A 7 20.68 -10.10 -12.22
N ILE A 8 21.46 -11.12 -12.55
CA ILE A 8 21.06 -12.52 -12.41
C ILE A 8 21.68 -13.09 -11.12
N ASN A 9 20.87 -13.76 -10.31
CA ASN A 9 21.31 -14.56 -9.17
C ASN A 9 20.85 -16.01 -9.39
N GLY A 10 21.80 -16.89 -9.71
CA GLY A 10 21.49 -18.26 -10.14
C GLY A 10 20.68 -18.27 -11.44
N ARG A 11 19.45 -18.80 -11.40
CA ARG A 11 18.52 -18.83 -12.54
C ARG A 11 17.46 -17.73 -12.49
N SER A 12 17.56 -16.81 -11.53
CA SER A 12 16.54 -15.79 -11.26
C SER A 12 17.06 -14.38 -11.52
N GLN A 13 16.16 -13.48 -11.91
CA GLN A 13 16.44 -12.05 -11.96
C GLN A 13 16.34 -11.44 -10.55
N ALA A 14 17.23 -10.51 -10.24
CA ALA A 14 17.31 -9.83 -8.96
C ALA A 14 17.59 -8.33 -9.14
N VAL A 15 17.23 -7.55 -8.11
CA VAL A 15 17.50 -6.11 -8.00
C VAL A 15 18.36 -5.86 -6.76
N ARG A 16 19.41 -5.05 -6.89
CA ARG A 16 20.22 -4.67 -5.73
C ARG A 16 19.64 -3.42 -5.11
N LEU A 17 19.21 -3.51 -3.85
CA LEU A 17 18.67 -2.36 -3.13
C LEU A 17 19.82 -1.43 -2.65
N PRO A 18 19.75 -0.13 -2.98
CA PRO A 18 20.59 0.90 -2.37
C PRO A 18 20.50 0.88 -0.85
N LYS A 19 21.55 1.35 -0.15
CA LYS A 19 21.65 1.27 1.33
C LYS A 19 20.42 1.88 2.04
N ASN A 20 19.92 3.00 1.54
CA ASN A 20 18.76 3.73 2.06
C ASN A 20 17.40 3.07 1.76
N LEU A 21 17.35 2.03 0.92
CA LEU A 21 16.12 1.34 0.52
C LEU A 21 16.11 -0.13 0.97
N ARG A 22 17.01 -0.53 1.88
CA ARG A 22 17.07 -1.89 2.42
C ARG A 22 15.97 -2.10 3.46
N PHE A 23 15.40 -3.29 3.47
CA PHE A 23 14.49 -3.75 4.52
C PHE A 23 15.29 -4.23 5.74
N SER A 24 14.71 -4.10 6.93
CA SER A 24 15.29 -4.62 8.19
C SER A 24 15.11 -6.13 8.35
N GLY A 25 14.08 -6.72 7.71
CA GLY A 25 13.76 -8.14 7.78
C GLY A 25 14.44 -9.00 6.71
N THR A 26 14.19 -10.31 6.77
CA THR A 26 14.72 -11.31 5.82
C THR A 26 13.83 -11.50 4.59
N ASP A 27 12.52 -11.29 4.74
CA ASP A 27 11.54 -11.64 3.73
C ASP A 27 10.56 -10.50 3.44
N VAL A 28 10.06 -10.50 2.21
CA VAL A 28 9.05 -9.56 1.70
C VAL A 28 7.89 -10.31 1.04
N PHE A 29 6.68 -9.75 1.11
CA PHE A 29 5.61 -10.05 0.17
C PHE A 29 5.86 -9.33 -1.15
N ILE A 30 5.45 -9.94 -2.25
CA ILE A 30 5.65 -9.43 -3.61
C ILE A 30 4.28 -9.33 -4.30
N GLY A 31 3.98 -8.15 -4.84
CA GLY A 31 2.79 -7.89 -5.65
C GLY A 31 3.17 -7.28 -7.01
N LYS A 32 2.36 -7.53 -8.04
CA LYS A 32 2.54 -6.96 -9.38
C LYS A 32 1.31 -6.16 -9.77
N ILE A 33 1.53 -4.92 -10.20
CA ILE A 33 0.47 -4.00 -10.68
C ILE A 33 0.91 -3.47 -12.04
N GLY A 34 0.32 -4.00 -13.11
CA GLY A 34 0.75 -3.69 -14.48
C GLY A 34 2.24 -4.02 -14.69
N LYS A 35 3.05 -2.99 -14.92
CA LYS A 35 4.52 -3.10 -15.10
C LYS A 35 5.32 -2.88 -13.80
N MET A 36 4.64 -2.59 -12.69
CA MET A 36 5.28 -2.29 -11.40
C MET A 36 5.34 -3.55 -10.52
N VAL A 37 6.41 -3.66 -9.75
CA VAL A 37 6.57 -4.66 -8.68
C VAL A 37 6.60 -3.93 -7.35
N VAL A 38 5.76 -4.36 -6.41
CA VAL A 38 5.65 -3.82 -5.06
C VAL A 38 6.21 -4.85 -4.09
N LEU A 39 7.13 -4.41 -3.22
CA LEU A 39 7.74 -5.24 -2.18
C LEU A 39 7.29 -4.71 -0.82
N ILE A 40 6.81 -5.59 0.06
CA ILE A 40 6.29 -5.23 1.39
C ILE A 40 6.99 -6.11 2.44
N PRO A 41 7.65 -5.55 3.47
CA PRO A 41 8.34 -6.36 4.48
C PRO A 41 7.38 -7.30 5.24
N LYS A 42 7.79 -8.55 5.46
CA LYS A 42 7.01 -9.54 6.24
C LYS A 42 7.22 -9.40 7.74
N ASP A 43 8.45 -9.14 8.15
CA ASP A 43 8.85 -9.11 9.56
C ASP A 43 8.57 -7.77 10.25
N ASP A 44 7.73 -6.94 9.64
CA ASP A 44 7.31 -5.69 10.26
C ASP A 44 6.25 -5.97 11.34
N ARG A 45 6.71 -6.57 12.45
CA ARG A 45 5.92 -6.94 13.63
C ARG A 45 5.23 -5.74 14.28
N GLY A 46 5.59 -4.51 13.92
CA GLY A 46 4.90 -3.28 14.33
C GLY A 46 3.65 -2.92 13.51
N HIS A 47 3.42 -3.56 12.36
CA HIS A 47 2.39 -3.12 11.39
C HIS A 47 1.33 -4.18 11.04
N HIS A 48 1.34 -5.37 11.68
CA HIS A 48 0.29 -6.40 11.48
C HIS A 48 -1.11 -5.95 11.95
N SER A 49 -1.22 -4.86 12.71
CA SER A 49 -2.53 -4.23 13.00
C SER A 49 -3.04 -3.35 11.85
N SER A 50 -2.19 -2.95 10.89
CA SER A 50 -2.53 -1.97 9.86
C SER A 50 -3.03 -2.60 8.55
N ILE A 51 -2.55 -3.79 8.15
CA ILE A 51 -2.94 -4.39 6.87
C ILE A 51 -4.41 -4.84 6.87
N ALA A 52 -4.92 -5.29 8.02
CA ALA A 52 -6.35 -5.54 8.21
C ALA A 52 -7.18 -4.24 8.19
N LEU A 53 -6.64 -3.16 8.78
CA LEU A 53 -7.28 -1.84 8.82
C LEU A 53 -7.16 -1.02 7.52
N ILE A 54 -6.28 -1.38 6.59
CA ILE A 54 -6.15 -0.71 5.28
C ILE A 54 -7.17 -1.28 4.28
N ASN A 55 -7.48 -2.58 4.36
CA ASN A 55 -8.43 -3.22 3.44
C ASN A 55 -9.90 -2.98 3.83
N LEU A 56 -10.19 -2.87 5.13
CA LEU A 56 -11.54 -2.68 5.63
C LEU A 56 -12.22 -1.36 5.19
N PRO A 57 -11.56 -0.17 5.25
CA PRO A 57 -12.18 1.07 4.81
C PRO A 57 -12.38 1.06 3.29
N MET A 58 -11.50 0.42 2.51
CA MET A 58 -11.59 0.41 1.04
C MET A 58 -12.74 -0.47 0.55
N ILE A 59 -12.93 -1.64 1.15
CA ILE A 59 -14.06 -2.54 0.84
C ILE A 59 -15.38 -1.91 1.29
N LEU A 60 -15.43 -1.32 2.48
CA LEU A 60 -16.62 -0.62 2.97
C LEU A 60 -16.97 0.59 2.08
N TRP A 61 -15.96 1.32 1.62
CA TRP A 61 -16.12 2.45 0.69
C TRP A 61 -16.67 2.02 -0.68
N ILE A 62 -16.18 0.91 -1.24
CA ILE A 62 -16.73 0.36 -2.50
C ILE A 62 -18.22 0.00 -2.31
N ALA A 63 -18.57 -0.57 -1.16
CA ALA A 63 -19.97 -0.89 -0.84
C ALA A 63 -20.83 0.38 -0.71
N GLU A 64 -20.35 1.42 -0.01
CA GLU A 64 -21.05 2.70 0.13
C GLU A 64 -21.25 3.43 -1.22
N ILE A 65 -20.26 3.39 -2.12
CA ILE A 65 -20.39 3.96 -3.48
C ILE A 65 -21.42 3.20 -4.30
N ASN A 66 -21.36 1.87 -4.29
CA ASN A 66 -22.31 1.07 -5.04
C ASN A 66 -23.74 1.27 -4.51
N LEU A 67 -23.90 1.39 -3.19
CA LEU A 67 -25.18 1.70 -2.56
C LEU A 67 -25.67 3.11 -2.92
N ALA A 68 -24.80 4.12 -2.89
CA ALA A 68 -25.15 5.49 -3.29
C ALA A 68 -25.59 5.56 -4.76
N ARG A 69 -24.93 4.79 -5.65
CA ARG A 69 -25.31 4.66 -7.06
C ARG A 69 -26.69 4.00 -7.23
N ILE A 70 -26.99 2.95 -6.47
CA ILE A 70 -28.31 2.28 -6.48
C ILE A 70 -29.41 3.22 -5.96
N LEU A 71 -29.12 4.03 -4.95
CA LEU A 71 -30.06 4.97 -4.33
C LEU A 71 -30.15 6.34 -5.05
N GLY A 72 -29.43 6.54 -6.16
CA GLY A 72 -29.42 7.79 -6.91
C GLY A 72 -28.82 8.99 -6.15
N LYS A 73 -28.00 8.75 -5.13
CA LYS A 73 -27.37 9.80 -4.31
C LYS A 73 -26.02 10.22 -4.88
N ASP A 74 -25.73 11.52 -4.81
CA ASP A 74 -24.43 12.06 -5.22
C ASP A 74 -23.29 11.43 -4.39
N SER A 75 -22.33 10.84 -5.09
CA SER A 75 -21.20 10.12 -4.51
C SER A 75 -20.00 11.03 -4.19
N SER A 76 -20.06 12.31 -4.56
CA SER A 76 -18.98 13.29 -4.38
C SER A 76 -18.57 13.45 -2.90
N ALA A 77 -19.54 13.48 -1.99
CA ALA A 77 -19.30 13.60 -0.54
C ALA A 77 -18.59 12.37 0.06
N ILE A 78 -18.90 11.18 -0.44
CA ILE A 78 -18.28 9.91 -0.01
C ILE A 78 -16.79 9.89 -0.42
N HIS A 79 -16.48 10.42 -1.61
CA HIS A 79 -15.10 10.55 -2.08
C HIS A 79 -14.27 11.55 -1.25
N ALA A 80 -14.84 12.71 -0.91
CA ALA A 80 -14.15 13.73 -0.12
C ALA A 80 -13.79 13.22 1.29
N ARG A 81 -14.73 12.53 1.94
CA ARG A 81 -14.54 11.96 3.28
C ARG A 81 -13.48 10.86 3.29
N TYR A 82 -13.48 9.99 2.28
CA TYR A 82 -12.49 8.93 2.17
C TYR A 82 -11.08 9.47 1.91
N LYS A 83 -10.97 10.47 1.01
CA LYS A 83 -9.70 11.15 0.73
C LYS A 83 -9.10 11.78 1.99
N HIS A 84 -9.92 12.42 2.83
CA HIS A 84 -9.48 13.01 4.09
C HIS A 84 -9.02 11.95 5.11
N LEU A 85 -9.76 10.84 5.27
CA LEU A 85 -9.41 9.76 6.20
C LEU A 85 -8.12 9.02 5.79
N TYR A 86 -7.95 8.80 4.48
CA TYR A 86 -6.75 8.17 3.94
C TYR A 86 -5.50 9.03 4.16
N LEU A 87 -5.58 10.33 3.85
CA LEU A 87 -4.47 11.26 4.05
C LEU A 87 -4.13 11.46 5.54
N TYR A 88 -5.14 11.58 6.41
CA TYR A 88 -4.94 11.68 7.86
C TYR A 88 -4.21 10.47 8.46
N ASN A 89 -4.55 9.26 8.01
CA ASN A 89 -3.86 8.04 8.47
C ASN A 89 -2.40 7.97 7.97
N GLN A 90 -2.12 8.46 6.76
CA GLN A 90 -0.75 8.54 6.24
C GLN A 90 0.12 9.53 7.04
N GLU A 91 -0.45 10.69 7.41
CA GLU A 91 0.26 11.71 8.21
C GLU A 91 0.59 11.24 9.63
N LYS A 92 -0.35 10.56 10.30
CA LYS A 92 -0.10 9.98 11.63
C LYS A 92 0.95 8.87 11.63
N THR A 93 1.00 8.08 10.57
CA THR A 93 2.01 7.02 10.43
C THR A 93 3.41 7.59 10.15
N SER A 94 3.48 8.81 9.61
CA SER A 94 4.73 9.51 9.31
C SER A 94 5.27 10.34 10.49
N GLN A 95 4.44 10.70 11.48
CA GLN A 95 4.85 11.43 12.69
C GLN A 95 5.42 10.54 13.80
N CYS A 96 5.33 9.21 13.67
CA CYS A 96 5.94 8.25 14.60
C CYS A 96 7.35 7.81 14.19
N TYR A 97 8.01 8.55 13.29
CA TYR A 97 9.39 8.31 12.83
C TYR A 97 10.30 9.49 13.18
#